data_AF-A0A941LSJ2-F1
#
_entry.id   AF-A0A941LSJ2-F1
#
_cell.length_a   1.000
_cell.length_b   1.000
_cell.length_c   1.000
_cell.angle_alpha   90.00
_cell.angle_beta   90.00
_cell.angle_gamma   90.00
#
_symmetry.space_group_name_H-M   'P 1'
#
loop_
_entity.id
_entity.type
_entity.pdbx_description
1 polymer ?
#
loop_
_entity_poly.entity_id
_entity_poly.type
_entity_poly.pdbx_seq_one_letter_code
_entity_poly.pdbx_strand_id
1 'polypeptide(L)'
;MGSTTMFRLLILIIPLTWVILRLLPADHSRSSHLRGVTQSVEEYKSHEETDQFLRHESTFKAHYQSHYATSGQTYQHYQLAYKYGFDLAQDRDNQKMDWKSMEPLARQNWNEGIMGSWSQHHEAVLYGWEQGIKNHGG
;
A
#
# COMPACT_ATOMS: atom_id res chain seq x y z
N MET A 1 -4.61 21.80 -59.92
CA MET A 1 -4.08 20.47 -59.51
C MET A 1 -2.64 20.66 -59.04
N GLY A 2 -2.26 20.04 -57.93
CA GLY A 2 -0.95 20.18 -57.26
C GLY A 2 -1.12 20.17 -55.75
N SER A 3 -1.68 19.10 -55.17
CA SER A 3 -0.96 17.89 -54.73
C SER A 3 -0.40 18.05 -53.30
N THR A 4 -1.15 17.45 -52.37
CA THR A 4 -0.65 16.52 -51.34
C THR A 4 0.16 17.08 -50.18
N THR A 5 -0.57 17.24 -49.08
CA THR A 5 -0.13 17.26 -47.69
C THR A 5 0.78 16.09 -47.30
N MET A 6 1.64 16.36 -46.31
CA MET A 6 2.26 15.42 -45.35
C MET A 6 3.70 14.96 -45.62
N PHE A 7 4.64 15.78 -45.15
CA PHE A 7 5.92 15.39 -44.55
C PHE A 7 6.06 16.32 -43.32
N ARG A 8 5.95 15.91 -42.05
CA ARG A 8 6.63 14.85 -41.29
C ARG A 8 8.15 15.02 -41.28
N LEU A 9 8.66 16.04 -40.57
CA LEU A 9 10.00 15.99 -39.97
C LEU A 9 10.18 17.06 -38.88
N LEU A 10 10.59 16.55 -37.72
CA LEU A 10 11.15 17.15 -36.51
C LEU A 10 12.13 18.34 -36.72
N ILE A 11 12.21 19.17 -35.66
CA ILE A 11 13.41 19.90 -35.15
C ILE A 11 13.58 21.40 -35.50
N LEU A 12 13.78 22.18 -34.42
CA LEU A 12 14.38 23.52 -34.29
C LEU A 12 13.56 24.70 -34.83
N ILE A 13 13.00 25.50 -33.91
CA ILE A 13 12.96 26.98 -33.86
C ILE A 13 11.75 27.41 -33.00
N ILE A 14 11.81 27.16 -31.67
CA ILE A 14 11.30 28.15 -30.69
C ILE A 14 12.33 28.28 -29.54
N PRO A 15 13.61 28.56 -29.79
CA PRO A 15 14.56 28.97 -28.76
C PRO A 15 14.32 30.43 -28.34
N LEU A 16 13.08 30.81 -28.00
CA LEU A 16 12.72 32.20 -27.69
C LEU A 16 11.64 32.38 -26.62
N THR A 17 11.13 31.31 -26.01
CA THR A 17 10.35 31.40 -24.76
C THR A 17 11.19 31.15 -23.50
N TRP A 18 12.44 30.68 -23.66
CA TRP A 18 13.34 30.35 -22.56
C TRP A 18 14.25 31.52 -22.10
N VAL A 19 14.18 32.68 -22.74
CA VAL A 19 15.07 33.84 -22.50
C VAL A 19 14.30 35.10 -22.01
N ILE A 20 13.06 34.93 -21.54
CA ILE A 20 12.32 36.00 -20.83
C ILE A 20 11.71 35.41 -19.54
N LEU A 21 12.55 34.88 -18.64
CA LEU A 21 12.24 34.82 -17.20
C LEU A 21 13.50 34.53 -16.36
N ARG A 22 14.56 35.30 -16.60
CA ARG A 22 15.84 35.20 -15.88
C ARG A 22 15.88 36.01 -14.57
N LEU A 23 14.77 36.62 -14.12
CA LEU A 23 14.78 37.54 -12.97
C LEU A 23 13.48 37.52 -12.15
N LEU A 24 13.08 36.37 -11.60
CA LEU A 24 12.08 36.34 -10.52
C LEU A 24 12.37 35.19 -9.54
N PRO A 25 12.42 35.43 -8.22
CA PRO A 25 12.58 34.37 -7.23
C PRO A 25 11.37 33.43 -7.30
N ALA A 26 11.64 32.15 -7.07
CA ALA A 26 10.69 31.05 -7.18
C ALA A 26 9.39 31.35 -6.42
N ASP A 27 8.31 31.50 -7.18
CA ASP A 27 7.00 31.11 -6.70
C ASP A 27 6.30 30.37 -7.84
N HIS A 28 6.62 29.08 -7.96
CA HIS A 28 5.63 28.16 -8.50
C HIS A 28 4.58 28.01 -7.39
N SER A 29 3.66 28.97 -7.27
CA SER A 29 2.38 28.72 -6.61
C SER A 29 1.67 27.67 -7.46
N ARG A 30 2.05 26.44 -7.11
CA ARG A 30 1.50 25.17 -7.49
C ARG A 30 -0.02 25.32 -7.53
N SER A 31 -0.57 25.09 -8.71
CA SER A 31 -1.97 24.88 -9.02
C SER A 31 -2.77 24.36 -7.82
N SER A 32 -3.36 25.29 -7.08
CA SER A 32 -4.31 25.01 -6.01
C SER A 32 -5.70 25.27 -6.56
N HIS A 33 -6.28 24.28 -7.21
CA HIS A 33 -7.73 24.15 -7.24
C HIS A 33 -8.08 22.68 -7.48
N LEU A 34 -8.79 22.09 -6.52
CA LEU A 34 -9.35 20.72 -6.54
C LEU A 34 -8.43 19.57 -6.08
N ARG A 35 -7.82 19.66 -4.88
CA ARG A 35 -7.23 18.48 -4.22
C ARG A 35 -7.36 18.47 -2.68
N GLY A 36 -8.43 19.06 -2.13
CA GLY A 36 -8.66 19.09 -0.68
C GLY A 36 -9.32 17.82 -0.12
N VAL A 37 -10.14 17.13 -0.92
CA VAL A 37 -10.98 16.01 -0.43
C VAL A 37 -10.24 14.67 -0.42
N THR A 38 -9.30 14.44 -1.34
CA THR A 38 -8.60 13.14 -1.40
C THR A 38 -7.49 13.00 -0.36
N GLN A 39 -6.83 14.09 0.04
CA GLN A 39 -5.73 14.01 1.01
C GLN A 39 -6.23 13.75 2.44
N SER A 40 -7.39 14.30 2.79
CA SER A 40 -8.01 14.03 4.09
C SER A 40 -8.57 12.60 4.16
N VAL A 41 -9.22 12.09 3.10
CA VAL A 41 -9.78 10.72 3.16
C VAL A 41 -8.70 9.64 3.27
N GLU A 42 -7.60 9.75 2.52
CA GLU A 42 -6.52 8.75 2.58
C GLU A 42 -5.72 8.81 3.89
N GLU A 43 -5.45 10.00 4.41
CA GLU A 43 -4.73 10.16 5.68
C GLU A 43 -5.57 9.64 6.87
N TYR A 44 -6.87 9.96 6.90
CA TYR A 44 -7.77 9.48 7.95
C TYR A 44 -7.95 7.96 7.94
N LYS A 45 -8.10 7.34 6.76
CA LYS A 45 -8.26 5.88 6.68
C LYS A 45 -7.01 5.14 7.16
N SER A 46 -5.83 5.64 6.78
CA SER A 46 -4.56 5.04 7.21
C SER A 46 -4.33 5.09 8.73
N HIS A 47 -4.79 6.17 9.38
CA HIS A 47 -4.66 6.34 10.82
C HIS A 47 -5.59 5.37 11.55
N GLU A 48 -6.84 5.23 11.08
CA GLU A 48 -7.80 4.30 11.66
C GLU A 48 -7.36 2.83 11.51
N GLU A 49 -6.86 2.43 10.33
CA GLU A 49 -6.33 1.08 10.11
C GLU A 49 -5.12 0.80 11.01
N THR A 50 -4.24 1.79 11.15
CA THR A 50 -3.10 1.68 12.07
C THR A 50 -3.56 1.55 13.52
N ASP A 51 -4.53 2.35 13.96
CA ASP A 51 -5.08 2.27 15.32
C ASP A 51 -5.74 0.92 15.59
N GLN A 52 -6.48 0.38 14.63
CA GLN A 52 -7.09 -0.95 14.73
C GLN A 52 -6.03 -2.05 14.84
N PHE A 53 -4.98 -1.99 14.01
CA PHE A 53 -3.86 -2.93 14.10
C PHE A 53 -3.15 -2.83 15.46
N LEU A 54 -2.89 -1.60 15.95
CA LEU A 54 -2.21 -1.36 17.22
C LEU A 54 -2.99 -1.92 18.42
N ARG A 55 -4.34 -1.88 18.39
CA ARG A 55 -5.18 -2.53 19.41
C ARG A 55 -4.95 -4.04 19.48
N HIS A 56 -4.63 -4.68 18.36
CA HIS A 56 -4.37 -6.12 18.25
C HIS A 56 -2.89 -6.48 18.41
N GLU A 57 -2.00 -5.50 18.54
CA GLU A 57 -0.55 -5.72 18.60
C GLU A 57 -0.15 -6.66 19.76
N SER A 58 -0.82 -6.55 20.91
CA SER A 58 -0.59 -7.44 22.05
C SER A 58 -0.88 -8.91 21.73
N THR A 59 -1.98 -9.18 21.02
CA THR A 59 -2.37 -10.51 20.54
C THR A 59 -1.35 -11.05 19.53
N PHE A 60 -0.87 -10.22 18.61
CA PHE A 60 0.17 -10.62 17.65
C PHE A 60 1.52 -10.89 18.32
N LYS A 61 1.90 -10.09 19.33
CA LYS A 61 3.10 -10.32 20.13
C LYS A 61 2.99 -11.64 20.89
N ALA A 62 1.84 -11.96 21.48
CA ALA A 62 1.61 -13.23 22.16
C ALA A 62 1.76 -14.42 21.19
N HIS A 63 1.11 -14.36 20.02
CA HIS A 63 1.26 -15.41 18.99
C HIS A 63 2.72 -15.58 18.55
N TYR A 64 3.42 -14.48 18.30
CA TYR A 64 4.85 -14.51 17.97
C TYR A 64 5.69 -15.16 19.09
N GLN A 65 5.43 -14.83 20.35
CA GLN A 65 6.18 -15.43 21.47
C GLN A 65 5.97 -16.94 21.55
N SER A 66 4.76 -17.43 21.26
CA SER A 66 4.46 -18.87 21.30
C SER A 66 4.99 -19.64 20.09
N HIS A 67 5.06 -19.03 18.91
CA HIS A 67 5.41 -19.74 17.66
C HIS A 67 6.81 -19.45 17.13
N TYR A 68 7.33 -18.24 17.34
CA TYR A 68 8.52 -17.75 16.65
C TYR A 68 9.61 -17.23 17.60
N ALA A 69 9.41 -17.22 18.92
CA ALA A 69 10.44 -16.77 19.88
C ALA A 69 11.77 -17.53 19.74
N THR A 70 11.72 -18.80 19.37
CA THR A 70 12.91 -19.65 19.19
C THR A 70 13.48 -19.60 17.77
N SER A 71 12.86 -18.88 16.83
CA SER A 71 13.31 -18.77 15.43
C SER A 71 14.58 -17.94 15.25
N GLY A 72 14.96 -17.15 16.27
CA GLY A 72 16.05 -16.19 16.19
C GLY A 72 15.70 -14.90 15.43
N GLN A 73 14.51 -14.79 14.85
CA GLN A 73 13.99 -13.57 14.22
C GLN A 73 13.20 -12.74 15.22
N THR A 74 13.19 -11.43 15.07
CA THR A 74 12.46 -10.50 15.96
C THR A 74 10.98 -10.44 15.62
N TYR A 75 10.15 -9.91 16.54
CA TYR A 75 8.74 -9.64 16.25
C TYR A 75 8.54 -8.75 15.02
N GLN A 76 9.41 -7.76 14.80
CA GLN A 76 9.34 -6.87 13.64
C GLN A 76 9.48 -7.61 12.30
N HIS A 77 10.18 -8.74 12.28
CA HIS A 77 10.28 -9.60 11.10
C HIS A 77 8.90 -10.13 10.67
N TYR A 78 8.07 -10.50 11.64
CA TYR A 78 6.72 -11.04 11.41
C TYR A 78 5.63 -9.97 11.45
N GLN A 79 5.92 -8.76 11.92
CA GLN A 79 4.94 -7.70 12.10
C GLN A 79 4.23 -7.34 10.78
N LEU A 80 4.98 -7.27 9.68
CA LEU A 80 4.41 -7.00 8.36
C LEU A 80 3.47 -8.12 7.89
N ALA A 81 3.75 -9.38 8.25
CA ALA A 81 2.89 -10.50 7.93
C ALA A 81 1.54 -10.42 8.67
N TYR A 82 1.57 -10.14 9.97
CA TYR A 82 0.33 -9.93 10.74
C TYR A 82 -0.47 -8.76 10.20
N LYS A 83 0.19 -7.64 9.91
CA LYS A 83 -0.47 -6.45 9.35
C LYS A 83 -1.12 -6.76 8.02
N TYR A 84 -0.38 -7.39 7.11
CA TYR A 84 -0.89 -7.78 5.80
C TYR A 84 -2.14 -8.65 5.92
N GLY A 85 -2.11 -9.68 6.77
CA GLY A 85 -3.29 -10.51 7.05
C GLY A 85 -4.48 -9.72 7.59
N PHE A 86 -4.23 -8.85 8.58
CA PHE A 86 -5.26 -8.01 9.18
C PHE A 86 -5.89 -7.07 8.15
N ASP A 87 -5.08 -6.44 7.31
CA ASP A 87 -5.52 -5.54 6.23
C ASP A 87 -6.38 -6.30 5.19
N LEU A 88 -6.05 -7.57 4.87
CA LEU A 88 -6.88 -8.39 3.97
C LEU A 88 -8.30 -8.58 4.50
N ALA A 89 -8.49 -8.63 5.82
CA ALA A 89 -9.79 -8.81 6.46
C ALA A 89 -10.60 -7.49 6.56
N GLN A 90 -10.02 -6.34 6.22
CA GLN A 90 -10.73 -5.06 6.20
C GLN A 90 -11.69 -4.94 5.01
N ASP A 91 -11.45 -5.70 3.94
CA ASP A 91 -12.35 -5.76 2.79
C ASP A 91 -13.56 -6.65 3.07
N ARG A 92 -14.76 -6.09 2.88
CA ARG A 92 -16.03 -6.80 3.14
C ARG A 92 -16.27 -7.99 2.23
N ASP A 93 -15.64 -8.04 1.06
CA ASP A 93 -15.77 -9.20 0.18
C ASP A 93 -14.86 -10.34 0.65
N ASN A 94 -13.68 -10.01 1.17
CA ASN A 94 -12.78 -11.00 1.77
C ASN A 94 -13.33 -11.58 3.08
N GLN A 95 -14.14 -10.79 3.82
CA GLN A 95 -14.79 -11.25 5.06
C GLN A 95 -15.80 -12.38 4.85
N LYS A 96 -16.35 -12.53 3.64
CA LYS A 96 -17.32 -13.58 3.30
C LYS A 96 -16.65 -14.86 2.82
N MET A 97 -15.33 -14.84 2.65
CA MET A 97 -14.57 -15.97 2.10
C MET A 97 -13.88 -16.75 3.21
N ASP A 98 -13.74 -18.06 3.02
CA ASP A 98 -12.89 -18.88 3.86
C ASP A 98 -11.41 -18.68 3.51
N TRP A 99 -10.52 -18.91 4.49
CA TRP A 99 -9.08 -18.82 4.29
C TRP A 99 -8.59 -19.66 3.10
N LYS A 100 -9.17 -20.84 2.87
CA LYS A 100 -8.79 -21.73 1.76
C LYS A 100 -8.94 -21.07 0.38
N SER A 101 -9.90 -20.17 0.22
CA SER A 101 -10.11 -19.40 -1.01
C SER A 101 -9.26 -18.12 -1.03
N MET A 102 -9.01 -17.55 0.15
CA MET A 102 -8.27 -16.30 0.30
C MET A 102 -6.75 -16.48 0.22
N GLU A 103 -6.20 -17.57 0.75
CA GLU A 103 -4.78 -17.89 0.79
C GLU A 103 -4.06 -17.77 -0.56
N PRO A 104 -4.57 -18.33 -1.68
CA PRO A 104 -3.89 -18.17 -2.97
C PRO A 104 -3.83 -16.71 -3.43
N LEU A 105 -4.87 -15.92 -3.15
CA LEU A 105 -4.91 -14.49 -3.48
C LEU A 105 -3.93 -13.71 -2.59
N ALA A 106 -3.90 -14.03 -1.29
CA ALA A 106 -2.98 -13.45 -0.33
C ALA A 106 -1.52 -13.73 -0.73
N ARG A 107 -1.22 -14.97 -1.14
CA ARG A 107 0.10 -15.37 -1.63
C ARG A 107 0.48 -14.68 -2.93
N GLN A 108 -0.46 -14.54 -3.86
CA GLN A 108 -0.20 -13.87 -5.15
C GLN A 108 0.21 -12.41 -4.96
N ASN A 109 -0.40 -11.73 -3.99
CA ASN A 109 -0.12 -10.32 -3.69
C ASN A 109 1.03 -10.13 -2.68
N TRP A 110 1.62 -11.22 -2.18
CA TRP A 110 2.72 -11.18 -1.24
C TRP A 110 4.03 -10.77 -1.93
N ASN A 111 4.72 -9.78 -1.37
CA ASN A 111 6.02 -9.31 -1.84
C ASN A 111 7.16 -9.85 -0.96
N GLU A 112 7.81 -10.91 -1.42
CA GLU A 112 8.91 -11.54 -0.67
C GLU A 112 10.14 -10.67 -0.48
N GLY A 113 10.37 -9.69 -1.36
CA GLY A 113 11.51 -8.77 -1.26
C GLY A 113 11.37 -7.75 -0.13
N ILE A 114 10.14 -7.49 0.31
CA ILE A 114 9.85 -6.54 1.40
C ILE A 114 9.48 -7.27 2.69
N MET A 115 8.68 -8.33 2.58
CA MET A 115 8.04 -8.97 3.73
C MET A 115 8.67 -10.32 4.10
N GLY A 116 9.67 -10.78 3.35
CA GLY A 116 10.31 -12.07 3.57
C GLY A 116 9.57 -13.23 2.89
N SER A 117 10.09 -14.46 3.04
CA SER A 117 9.53 -15.61 2.31
C SER A 117 8.10 -15.93 2.74
N TRP A 118 7.22 -16.25 1.78
CA TRP A 118 5.84 -16.66 2.09
C TRP A 118 5.80 -17.88 3.02
N SER A 119 6.66 -18.88 2.74
CA SER A 119 6.70 -20.12 3.51
C SER A 119 7.02 -19.92 5.00
N GLN A 120 7.72 -18.85 5.36
CA GLN A 120 8.03 -18.56 6.75
C GLN A 120 6.93 -17.72 7.42
N HIS A 121 6.17 -16.94 6.64
CA HIS A 121 5.27 -15.92 7.15
C HIS A 121 3.79 -16.25 7.02
N HIS A 122 3.41 -17.25 6.20
CA HIS A 122 2.00 -17.52 5.86
C HIS A 122 1.11 -17.78 7.09
N GLU A 123 1.64 -18.42 8.14
CA GLU A 123 0.91 -18.62 9.40
C GLU A 123 0.63 -17.31 10.13
N ALA A 124 1.60 -16.38 10.15
CA ALA A 124 1.40 -15.05 10.71
C ALA A 124 0.39 -14.24 9.89
N VAL A 125 0.39 -14.39 8.55
CA VAL A 125 -0.63 -13.80 7.68
C VAL A 125 -2.02 -14.35 8.00
N LEU A 126 -2.16 -15.67 8.09
CA LEU A 126 -3.42 -16.32 8.48
C LEU A 126 -3.92 -15.78 9.82
N TYR A 127 -3.05 -15.75 10.83
CA TYR A 127 -3.43 -15.27 12.16
C TYR A 127 -3.85 -13.80 12.14
N GLY A 128 -3.16 -12.95 11.37
CA GLY A 128 -3.55 -11.56 11.14
C GLY A 128 -4.95 -11.44 10.57
N TRP A 129 -5.24 -12.23 9.53
CA TRP A 129 -6.54 -12.28 8.88
C TRP A 129 -7.65 -12.71 9.84
N GLU A 130 -7.43 -13.78 10.62
CA GLU A 130 -8.39 -14.24 11.63
C GLU A 130 -8.72 -13.17 12.69
N GLN A 131 -7.73 -12.40 13.14
CA GLN A 131 -8.00 -11.30 14.09
C GLN A 131 -8.79 -10.17 13.44
N GLY A 132 -8.51 -9.85 12.17
CA GLY A 132 -9.30 -8.87 11.43
C GLY A 132 -10.75 -9.32 11.24
N ILE A 133 -11.00 -10.58 10.89
CA ILE A 133 -12.36 -11.12 10.79
C ILE A 133 -13.09 -11.03 12.14
N LYS A 134 -12.43 -11.39 13.25
CA LYS A 134 -13.02 -11.29 14.59
C LYS A 134 -13.39 -9.86 14.97
N ASN A 135 -12.60 -8.87 14.55
CA ASN A 135 -12.89 -7.45 14.79
C ASN A 135 -14.21 -7.00 14.11
N HIS A 136 -14.60 -7.62 12.98
CA HIS A 136 -15.85 -7.30 12.27
C HIS A 136 -17.04 -8.20 12.63
N GLY A 137 -16.80 -9.30 13.34
CA GLY A 137 -17.82 -10.30 13.70
C GLY A 137 -18.46 -10.13 15.08
N GLY A 138 -18.29 -8.97 15.72
CA GLY A 138 -18.80 -8.64 17.07
C GLY A 138 -20.09 -7.83 17.07
#